data_AF-A0A356IT20-F1
#
_entry.id   AF-A0A356IT20-F1
#
_cell.length_a   1.000
_cell.length_b   1.000
_cell.length_c   1.000
_cell.angle_alpha   90.00
_cell.angle_beta   90.00
_cell.angle_gamma   90.00
#
_symmetry.space_group_name_H-M   'P 1'
#
loop_
_entity.id
_entity.type
_entity.pdbx_description
1 polymer ?
#
loop_
_entity_poly.entity_id
_entity_poly.type
_entity_poly.pdbx_seq_one_letter_code
_entity_poly.pdbx_strand_id
1 'polypeptide(L)'
;MSSAIDQARALIDQAQTALNAALSHLKAYSTSTGRVSGSKLDEKQLACYEVAYCEAEITAAKVMLGYSSNVAQAKNGEANRIEERLALQYSAEALQNVRGRFNARRADFGFTRQQLTATLDSDEVDAFINQYLSTESMQAVGKAVLENAGFTGEYMLDEEKEMMRDQFRSFATEVVMPLAEHIHTKDLDIPDDILKPLVDLGCFGLSIPMQ
;
A
#
# COMPACT_ATOMS: atom_id res chain seq x y z
N MET A 1 21.79 17.46 2.73
CA MET A 1 20.91 17.01 1.63
C MET A 1 19.73 16.30 2.27
N SER A 2 18.51 16.53 1.81
CA SER A 2 17.34 15.79 2.27
C SER A 2 17.48 14.32 1.85
N SER A 3 17.08 13.35 2.69
CA SER A 3 17.15 11.94 2.33
C SER A 3 16.15 11.60 1.22
N ALA A 4 16.33 10.48 0.52
CA ALA A 4 15.37 10.02 -0.49
C ALA A 4 13.96 9.80 0.11
N ILE A 5 13.90 9.30 1.35
CA ILE A 5 12.64 9.13 2.09
C ILE A 5 11.99 10.48 2.40
N ASP A 6 12.75 11.49 2.81
CA ASP A 6 12.21 12.83 3.05
C ASP A 6 11.69 13.48 1.77
N GLN A 7 12.39 13.30 0.65
CA GLN A 7 11.93 13.73 -0.67
C GLN A 7 10.61 13.03 -1.03
N ALA A 8 10.53 11.70 -0.88
CA ALA A 8 9.32 10.94 -1.16
C ALA A 8 8.14 11.41 -0.30
N ARG A 9 8.35 11.66 1.01
CA ARG A 9 7.32 12.20 1.91
C ARG A 9 6.78 13.54 1.41
N ALA A 10 7.67 14.46 1.03
CA ALA A 10 7.27 15.77 0.52
C ALA A 10 6.41 15.67 -0.75
N LEU A 11 6.80 14.81 -1.70
CA LEU A 11 6.05 14.60 -2.95
C LEU A 11 4.70 13.93 -2.70
N ILE A 12 4.63 12.96 -1.78
CA ILE A 12 3.37 12.32 -1.38
C ILE A 12 2.44 13.29 -0.65
N ASP A 13 2.97 14.22 0.16
CA ASP A 13 2.16 15.27 0.79
C ASP A 13 1.66 16.31 -0.23
N GLN A 14 2.43 16.58 -1.28
CA GLN A 14 1.99 17.39 -2.42
C GLN A 14 0.85 16.68 -3.17
N ALA A 15 0.94 15.36 -3.38
CA ALA A 15 -0.14 14.55 -3.94
C ALA A 15 -1.40 14.55 -3.06
N GLN A 16 -1.25 14.45 -1.74
CA GLN A 16 -2.37 14.57 -0.79
C GLN A 16 -3.03 15.95 -0.90
N THR A 17 -2.24 17.01 -1.06
CA THR A 17 -2.77 18.37 -1.21
C THR A 17 -3.63 18.49 -2.47
N ALA A 18 -3.18 17.92 -3.60
CA ALA A 18 -3.98 17.83 -4.81
C ALA A 18 -5.26 17.00 -4.56
N LEU A 19 -5.15 15.82 -3.95
CA LEU A 19 -6.31 14.99 -3.63
C LEU A 19 -7.35 15.71 -2.76
N ASN A 20 -6.91 16.46 -1.74
CA ASN A 20 -7.80 17.27 -0.90
C ASN A 20 -8.56 18.34 -1.71
N ALA A 21 -7.91 18.94 -2.72
CA ALA A 21 -8.56 19.87 -3.63
C ALA A 21 -9.62 19.17 -4.50
N ALA A 22 -9.31 17.99 -5.04
CA ALA A 22 -10.26 17.17 -5.81
C ALA A 22 -11.47 16.75 -4.96
N LEU A 23 -11.24 16.28 -3.73
CA LEU A 23 -12.30 15.93 -2.78
C LEU A 23 -13.17 17.15 -2.43
N SER A 24 -12.56 18.32 -2.25
CA SER A 24 -13.30 19.57 -2.00
C SER A 24 -14.16 19.97 -3.19
N HIS A 25 -13.66 19.79 -4.42
CA HIS A 25 -14.42 20.02 -5.64
C HIS A 25 -15.63 19.09 -5.74
N LEU A 26 -15.43 17.78 -5.57
CA LEU A 26 -16.49 16.78 -5.61
C LEU A 26 -17.52 16.99 -4.49
N LYS A 27 -17.08 17.37 -3.29
CA LYS A 27 -17.97 17.73 -2.18
C LYS A 27 -18.81 18.95 -2.51
N ALA A 28 -18.23 19.99 -3.11
CA ALA A 28 -18.97 21.19 -3.51
C ALA A 28 -20.06 20.87 -4.54
N TYR A 29 -19.75 20.03 -5.54
CA TYR A 29 -20.72 19.52 -6.51
C TYR A 29 -21.85 18.74 -5.83
N SER A 30 -21.48 17.81 -4.95
CA SER A 30 -22.37 16.80 -4.38
C SER A 30 -23.15 17.30 -3.17
N THR A 31 -22.88 18.50 -2.67
CA THR A 31 -23.63 19.08 -1.56
C THR A 31 -24.98 19.62 -2.05
N SER A 32 -26.04 19.29 -1.31
CA SER A 32 -27.38 19.82 -1.49
C SER A 32 -27.99 20.07 -0.11
N THR A 33 -28.59 21.23 0.12
CA THR A 33 -29.22 21.57 1.42
C THR A 33 -28.30 21.39 2.64
N GLY A 34 -26.99 21.64 2.48
CA GLY A 34 -26.00 21.53 3.56
C GLY A 34 -25.54 20.10 3.89
N ARG A 35 -25.97 19.08 3.13
CA ARG A 35 -25.52 17.69 3.27
C ARG A 35 -25.03 17.13 1.94
N VAL A 36 -24.17 16.12 2.00
CA VAL A 36 -23.76 15.38 0.79
C VAL A 36 -24.94 14.55 0.28
N SER A 37 -25.24 14.66 -1.01
CA SER A 37 -26.31 13.91 -1.68
C SER A 37 -25.73 12.67 -2.35
N GLY A 38 -26.26 11.48 -2.00
CA GLY A 38 -25.87 10.22 -2.63
C GLY A 38 -26.11 10.23 -4.15
N SER A 39 -27.29 10.66 -4.59
CA SER A 39 -27.60 10.77 -6.03
C SER A 39 -26.61 11.62 -6.83
N LYS A 40 -26.11 12.73 -6.25
CA LYS A 40 -25.10 13.57 -6.91
C LYS A 40 -23.70 12.94 -6.90
N LEU A 41 -23.38 12.14 -5.88
CA LEU A 41 -22.16 11.33 -5.89
C LEU A 41 -22.25 10.27 -7.00
N ASP A 42 -23.42 9.66 -7.20
CA ASP A 42 -23.63 8.67 -8.25
C ASP A 42 -23.43 9.27 -9.65
N GLU A 43 -23.86 10.52 -9.89
CA GLU A 43 -23.57 11.25 -11.14
C GLU A 43 -22.07 11.45 -11.41
N LYS A 44 -21.24 11.44 -10.35
CA LYS A 44 -19.78 11.54 -10.41
C LYS A 44 -19.08 10.26 -9.93
N GLN A 45 -19.75 9.11 -10.00
CA GLN A 45 -19.27 7.85 -9.42
C GLN A 45 -17.85 7.48 -9.86
N LEU A 46 -17.54 7.65 -11.15
CA LEU A 46 -16.21 7.38 -11.67
C LEU A 46 -15.15 8.28 -11.00
N ALA A 47 -15.41 9.59 -10.90
CA ALA A 47 -14.48 10.51 -10.23
C ALA A 47 -14.34 10.18 -8.74
N CYS A 48 -15.44 9.82 -8.07
CA CYS A 48 -15.44 9.37 -6.68
C CYS A 48 -14.62 8.07 -6.47
N TYR A 49 -14.71 7.12 -7.39
CA TYR A 49 -13.91 5.90 -7.38
C TYR A 49 -12.42 6.21 -7.53
N GLU A 50 -12.05 7.07 -8.49
CA GLU A 50 -10.65 7.42 -8.74
C GLU A 50 -10.02 8.14 -7.54
N VAL A 51 -10.72 9.08 -6.89
CA VAL A 51 -10.20 9.74 -5.66
C VAL A 51 -10.09 8.78 -4.48
N ALA A 52 -10.97 7.77 -4.38
CA ALA A 52 -10.86 6.73 -3.35
C ALA A 52 -9.60 5.88 -3.54
N TYR A 53 -9.26 5.53 -4.79
CA TYR A 53 -8.01 4.84 -5.10
C TYR A 53 -6.78 5.73 -4.87
N CYS A 54 -6.84 7.00 -5.24
CA CYS A 54 -5.76 7.95 -4.92
C CYS A 54 -5.51 8.03 -3.41
N GLU A 55 -6.55 8.13 -2.58
CA GLU A 55 -6.41 8.16 -1.11
C GLU A 55 -5.78 6.87 -0.59
N ALA A 56 -6.22 5.71 -1.09
CA ALA A 56 -5.67 4.42 -0.68
C ALA A 56 -4.17 4.30 -1.01
N GLU A 57 -3.76 4.67 -2.22
CA GLU A 57 -2.35 4.61 -2.65
C GLU A 57 -1.48 5.63 -1.91
N ILE A 58 -1.95 6.88 -1.74
CA ILE A 58 -1.22 7.89 -0.96
C ILE A 58 -1.07 7.46 0.50
N THR A 59 -2.11 6.86 1.08
CA THR A 59 -2.08 6.33 2.45
C THR A 59 -1.08 5.18 2.57
N ALA A 60 -1.12 4.22 1.65
CA ALA A 60 -0.19 3.10 1.62
C ALA A 60 1.27 3.59 1.47
N ALA A 61 1.52 4.60 0.63
CA ALA A 61 2.84 5.19 0.48
C ALA A 61 3.32 5.83 1.80
N LYS A 62 2.48 6.60 2.48
CA LYS A 62 2.79 7.18 3.81
C LYS A 62 3.12 6.10 4.84
N VAL A 63 2.33 5.02 4.88
CA VAL A 63 2.56 3.89 5.78
C VAL A 63 3.90 3.21 5.47
N MET A 64 4.19 2.94 4.20
CA MET A 64 5.45 2.32 3.75
C MET A 64 6.67 3.19 4.08
N LEU A 65 6.58 4.51 3.86
CA LEU A 65 7.63 5.47 4.22
C LEU A 65 7.86 5.54 5.74
N GLY A 66 6.77 5.50 6.53
CA GLY A 66 6.84 5.43 7.99
C GLY A 66 7.48 4.13 8.47
N TYR A 67 7.04 3.00 7.92
CA TYR A 67 7.58 1.67 8.18
C TYR A 67 9.09 1.60 7.87
N SER A 68 9.51 2.05 6.69
CA SER A 68 10.92 2.09 6.31
C SER A 68 11.77 2.90 7.30
N SER A 69 11.30 4.07 7.74
CA SER A 69 12.00 4.87 8.76
C SER A 69 12.10 4.16 10.12
N ASN A 70 11.02 3.50 10.55
CA ASN A 70 11.01 2.76 11.81
C ASN A 70 11.98 1.57 11.79
N VAL A 71 12.03 0.83 10.66
CA VAL A 71 12.97 -0.28 10.48
C VAL A 71 14.41 0.24 10.47
N ALA A 72 14.69 1.31 9.72
CA ALA A 72 16.01 1.92 9.71
C ALA A 72 16.47 2.31 11.12
N GLN A 73 15.59 2.91 11.93
CA GLN A 73 15.89 3.23 13.33
C GLN A 73 16.19 1.97 14.16
N ALA A 74 15.38 0.92 14.04
CA ALA A 74 15.58 -0.34 14.76
C ALA A 74 16.87 -1.09 14.34
N LYS A 75 17.37 -0.83 13.12
CA LYS A 75 18.58 -1.45 12.55
C LYS A 75 19.77 -0.49 12.50
N ASN A 76 19.84 0.47 13.43
CA ASN A 76 20.97 1.41 13.58
C ASN A 76 21.29 2.26 12.33
N GLY A 77 20.27 2.58 11.54
CA GLY A 77 20.40 3.42 10.35
C GLY A 77 21.09 2.73 9.17
N GLU A 78 21.07 1.39 9.11
CA GLU A 78 21.55 0.65 7.94
C GLU A 78 20.85 1.12 6.66
N ALA A 79 21.64 1.58 5.69
CA ALA A 79 21.16 2.14 4.43
C ALA A 79 20.90 1.06 3.38
N ASN A 80 20.14 1.40 2.32
CA ASN A 80 19.91 0.54 1.14
C ASN A 80 19.15 -0.75 1.41
N ARG A 81 18.47 -0.85 2.56
CA ARG A 81 17.65 -2.01 2.89
C ARG A 81 16.45 -2.14 1.96
N ILE A 82 15.89 -3.34 1.89
CA ILE A 82 14.76 -3.64 1.01
C ILE A 82 13.52 -2.79 1.33
N GLU A 83 13.30 -2.45 2.60
CA GLU A 83 12.16 -1.64 3.04
C GLU A 83 12.21 -0.21 2.46
N GLU A 84 13.39 0.40 2.44
CA GLU A 84 13.61 1.71 1.80
C GLU A 84 13.36 1.63 0.29
N ARG A 85 13.89 0.61 -0.37
CA ARG A 85 13.69 0.41 -1.82
C ARG A 85 12.23 0.23 -2.17
N LEU A 86 11.51 -0.63 -1.44
CA LEU A 86 10.08 -0.86 -1.64
C LEU A 86 9.25 0.39 -1.36
N ALA A 87 9.58 1.15 -0.31
CA ALA A 87 8.86 2.38 0.02
C ALA A 87 9.05 3.46 -1.06
N LEU A 88 10.26 3.64 -1.58
CA LEU A 88 10.55 4.60 -2.65
C LEU A 88 9.92 4.18 -3.98
N GLN A 89 10.02 2.89 -4.33
CA GLN A 89 9.38 2.29 -5.50
C GLN A 89 7.87 2.53 -5.49
N TYR A 90 7.21 2.15 -4.38
CA TYR A 90 5.77 2.27 -4.27
C TYR A 90 5.31 3.74 -4.23
N SER A 91 6.09 4.62 -3.59
CA SER A 91 5.79 6.06 -3.61
C SER A 91 5.81 6.62 -5.03
N ALA A 92 6.76 6.19 -5.86
CA ALA A 92 6.83 6.59 -7.26
C ALA A 92 5.66 6.04 -8.08
N GLU A 93 5.24 4.79 -7.83
CA GLU A 93 4.07 4.19 -8.46
C GLU A 93 2.78 4.91 -8.08
N ALA A 94 2.58 5.20 -6.79
CA ALA A 94 1.45 5.98 -6.29
C ALA A 94 1.41 7.38 -6.93
N LEU A 95 2.55 8.09 -7.01
CA LEU A 95 2.63 9.39 -7.68
C LEU A 95 2.25 9.28 -9.17
N GLN A 96 2.78 8.28 -9.88
CA GLN A 96 2.46 8.04 -11.29
C GLN A 96 0.98 7.75 -11.50
N ASN A 97 0.37 6.93 -10.64
CA ASN A 97 -1.02 6.53 -10.74
C ASN A 97 -1.96 7.71 -10.45
N VAL A 98 -1.70 8.47 -9.37
CA VAL A 98 -2.45 9.69 -9.04
C VAL A 98 -2.34 10.73 -10.16
N ARG A 99 -1.12 10.94 -10.67
CA ARG A 99 -0.83 11.81 -11.82
C ARG A 99 -1.65 11.42 -13.05
N GLY A 100 -1.67 10.13 -13.39
CA GLY A 100 -2.43 9.59 -14.51
C GLY A 100 -3.94 9.80 -14.36
N ARG A 101 -4.50 9.47 -13.19
CA ARG A 101 -5.93 9.61 -12.92
C ARG A 101 -6.41 11.06 -13.03
N PHE A 102 -5.71 12.00 -12.40
CA PHE A 102 -6.10 13.41 -12.47
C PHE A 102 -5.90 14.01 -13.85
N ASN A 103 -4.85 13.65 -14.58
CA ASN A 103 -4.66 14.14 -15.95
C ASN A 103 -5.70 13.61 -16.94
N ALA A 104 -6.15 12.36 -16.76
CA ALA A 104 -7.15 11.76 -17.64
C ALA A 104 -8.47 12.55 -17.65
N ARG A 105 -8.87 13.15 -16.51
CA ARG A 105 -10.19 13.81 -16.34
C ARG A 105 -10.14 15.07 -15.47
N ARG A 106 -9.16 15.96 -15.72
CA ARG A 106 -8.90 17.15 -14.88
C ARG A 106 -10.14 17.95 -14.46
N ALA A 107 -11.05 18.18 -15.41
CA ALA A 107 -12.26 18.95 -15.16
C ALA A 107 -13.21 18.30 -14.14
N ASP A 108 -13.25 16.97 -14.05
CA ASP A 108 -14.06 16.26 -13.06
C ASP A 108 -13.54 16.44 -11.63
N PHE A 109 -12.27 16.85 -11.49
CA PHE A 109 -11.62 17.11 -10.19
C PHE A 109 -11.42 18.60 -9.94
N GLY A 110 -11.90 19.48 -10.82
CA GLY A 110 -11.74 20.93 -10.69
C GLY A 110 -10.33 21.45 -10.99
N PHE A 111 -9.51 20.67 -11.70
CA PHE A 111 -8.14 21.08 -12.04
C PHE A 111 -8.04 21.72 -13.42
N THR A 112 -7.17 22.72 -13.50
CA THR A 112 -6.57 23.21 -14.73
C THR A 112 -5.26 22.48 -15.01
N ARG A 113 -4.79 22.55 -16.26
CA ARG A 113 -3.46 22.05 -16.62
C ARG A 113 -2.35 22.69 -15.78
N GLN A 114 -2.41 24.01 -15.60
CA GLN A 114 -1.39 24.76 -14.88
C GLN A 114 -1.29 24.34 -13.41
N GLN A 115 -2.42 24.06 -12.74
CA GLN A 115 -2.43 23.56 -11.37
C GLN A 115 -1.75 22.19 -11.25
N LEU A 116 -1.97 21.27 -12.20
CA LEU A 116 -1.29 19.97 -12.18
C LEU A 116 0.21 20.09 -12.52
N THR A 117 0.59 20.94 -13.48
CA THR A 117 2.02 21.22 -13.77
C THR A 117 2.76 21.81 -12.58
N ALA A 118 2.10 22.61 -11.74
CA ALA A 118 2.68 23.11 -10.49
C ALA A 118 2.64 22.08 -9.33
N THR A 119 2.05 20.90 -9.54
CA THR A 119 1.89 19.87 -8.51
C THR A 119 2.37 18.50 -8.98
N LEU A 120 1.45 17.63 -9.42
CA LEU A 120 1.71 16.23 -9.76
C LEU A 120 2.48 16.04 -11.08
N ASP A 121 2.52 17.05 -11.94
CA ASP A 121 3.29 17.07 -13.19
C ASP A 121 4.51 18.00 -13.09
N SER A 122 5.05 18.24 -11.89
CA SER A 122 6.27 19.03 -11.74
C SER A 122 7.52 18.22 -12.13
N ASP A 123 8.61 18.92 -12.46
CA ASP A 123 9.88 18.28 -12.83
C ASP A 123 10.43 17.41 -11.70
N GLU A 124 10.19 17.77 -10.43
CA GLU A 124 10.62 16.99 -9.27
C GLU A 124 9.85 15.67 -9.14
N VAL A 125 8.53 15.68 -9.36
CA VAL A 125 7.71 14.46 -9.38
C VAL A 125 8.14 13.57 -10.55
N ASP A 126 8.36 14.15 -11.73
CA ASP A 126 8.78 13.40 -12.90
C ASP A 126 10.16 12.76 -12.73
N ALA A 127 11.13 13.50 -12.17
CA ALA A 127 12.45 12.97 -11.86
C ALA A 127 12.39 11.83 -10.85
N PHE A 128 11.58 11.97 -9.78
CA PHE A 128 11.40 10.92 -8.78
C PHE A 128 10.77 9.66 -9.39
N ILE A 129 9.72 9.82 -10.19
CA ILE A 129 9.06 8.71 -10.91
C ILE A 129 10.06 8.00 -11.83
N ASN A 130 10.80 8.74 -12.66
CA ASN A 130 11.76 8.16 -13.59
C ASN A 130 12.90 7.42 -12.89
N GLN A 131 13.35 7.93 -11.74
CA GLN A 131 14.41 7.29 -10.97
C GLN A 131 13.93 5.96 -10.36
N TYR A 132 12.81 5.99 -9.63
CA TYR A 132 12.39 4.83 -8.84
C TYR A 132 11.55 3.84 -9.65
N LEU A 133 10.91 4.23 -10.75
CA LEU A 133 10.28 3.27 -11.68
C LEU A 133 11.24 2.75 -12.76
N SER A 134 12.53 3.12 -12.72
CA SER A 134 13.51 2.64 -13.68
C SER A 134 13.72 1.12 -13.59
N THR A 135 14.12 0.53 -14.72
CA THR A 135 14.56 -0.87 -14.77
C THR A 135 15.66 -1.18 -13.75
N GLU A 136 16.57 -0.23 -13.54
CA GLU A 136 17.68 -0.39 -12.58
C GLU A 136 17.16 -0.48 -11.14
N SER A 137 16.25 0.42 -10.73
CA SER A 137 15.61 0.38 -9.41
C SER A 137 14.84 -0.92 -9.19
N MET A 138 14.07 -1.36 -10.19
CA MET A 138 13.32 -2.62 -10.13
C MET A 138 14.25 -3.84 -10.02
N GLN A 139 15.35 -3.86 -10.77
CA GLN A 139 16.36 -4.92 -10.66
C GLN A 139 17.02 -4.93 -9.28
N ALA A 140 17.28 -3.76 -8.69
CA ALA A 140 17.85 -3.68 -7.35
C ALA A 140 16.91 -4.27 -6.28
N VAL A 141 15.59 -4.04 -6.39
CA VAL A 141 14.59 -4.69 -5.53
C VAL A 141 14.64 -6.21 -5.73
N GLY A 142 14.58 -6.69 -6.98
CA GLY A 142 14.60 -8.13 -7.26
C GLY A 142 15.87 -8.83 -6.75
N LYS A 143 17.04 -8.21 -6.91
CA LYS A 143 18.30 -8.71 -6.37
C LYS A 143 18.26 -8.80 -4.85
N ALA A 144 17.79 -7.76 -4.17
CA ALA A 144 17.67 -7.76 -2.71
C ALA A 144 16.75 -8.89 -2.21
N VAL A 145 15.63 -9.16 -2.89
CA VAL A 145 14.75 -10.29 -2.55
C VAL A 145 15.47 -11.63 -2.67
N LEU A 146 16.23 -11.84 -3.75
CA LEU A 146 16.98 -13.08 -3.98
C LEU A 146 18.11 -13.26 -2.96
N GLU A 147 18.89 -12.22 -2.70
CA GLU A 147 19.98 -12.20 -1.73
C GLU A 147 19.46 -12.48 -0.30
N ASN A 148 18.23 -12.04 -0.01
CA ASN A 148 17.56 -12.28 1.26
C ASN A 148 16.74 -13.59 1.30
N ALA A 149 16.95 -14.52 0.35
CA ALA A 149 16.24 -15.80 0.28
C ALA A 149 14.69 -15.67 0.32
N GLY A 150 14.16 -14.62 -0.30
CA GLY A 150 12.73 -14.30 -0.32
C GLY A 150 12.23 -13.47 0.85
N PHE A 151 13.09 -13.07 1.80
CA PHE A 151 12.70 -12.15 2.86
C PHE A 151 12.58 -10.71 2.33
N THR A 152 11.38 -10.14 2.49
CA THR A 152 10.99 -8.85 1.90
C THR A 152 10.91 -7.71 2.91
N GLY A 153 11.41 -7.89 4.13
CA GLY A 153 11.52 -6.84 5.13
C GLY A 153 11.13 -7.28 6.54
N GLU A 154 11.58 -6.51 7.54
CA GLU A 154 11.26 -6.76 8.96
C GLU A 154 9.77 -6.66 9.24
N TYR A 155 9.21 -7.56 10.04
CA TYR A 155 7.78 -7.53 10.32
C TYR A 155 7.39 -6.47 11.37
N MET A 156 8.36 -6.01 12.18
CA MET A 156 8.16 -5.01 13.23
C MET A 156 7.05 -5.40 14.23
N LEU A 157 6.94 -6.69 14.51
CA LEU A 157 6.00 -7.24 15.48
C LEU A 157 6.68 -7.36 16.86
N ASP A 158 5.87 -7.39 17.92
CA ASP A 158 6.36 -7.78 19.23
C ASP A 158 6.62 -9.29 19.30
N GLU A 159 7.37 -9.72 20.31
CA GLU A 159 7.81 -11.11 20.49
C GLU A 159 6.65 -12.11 20.48
N GLU A 160 5.52 -11.75 21.11
CA GLU A 160 4.33 -12.60 21.14
C GLU A 160 3.76 -12.81 19.72
N LYS A 161 3.63 -11.74 18.94
CA LYS A 161 3.15 -11.83 17.55
C LYS A 161 4.15 -12.51 16.61
N GLU A 162 5.46 -12.35 16.85
CA GLU A 162 6.50 -13.09 16.15
C GLU A 162 6.35 -14.59 16.39
N MET A 163 6.20 -15.02 17.66
CA MET A 163 5.96 -16.42 18.01
C MET A 163 4.68 -16.97 17.36
N MET A 164 3.58 -16.22 17.39
CA MET A 164 2.34 -16.63 16.73
C MET A 164 2.53 -16.79 15.22
N ARG A 165 3.19 -15.83 14.57
CA ARG A 165 3.46 -15.88 13.13
C ARG A 165 4.28 -17.13 12.77
N ASP A 166 5.32 -17.43 13.54
CA ASP A 166 6.19 -18.56 13.29
C ASP A 166 5.45 -19.88 13.51
N GLN A 167 4.62 -19.98 14.56
CA GLN A 167 3.75 -21.14 14.79
C GLN A 167 2.81 -21.40 13.61
N PHE A 168 2.12 -20.37 13.10
CA PHE A 168 1.22 -20.51 11.96
C PHE A 168 1.95 -20.79 10.65
N ARG A 169 3.15 -20.23 10.47
CA ARG A 169 3.99 -20.52 9.30
C ARG A 169 4.42 -21.99 9.28
N SER A 170 4.85 -22.53 10.41
CA SER A 170 5.20 -23.95 10.52
C SER A 170 3.99 -24.83 10.26
N PHE A 171 2.83 -24.53 10.86
CA PHE A 171 1.59 -25.26 10.58
C PHE A 171 1.21 -25.24 9.09
N ALA A 172 1.27 -24.07 8.45
CA ALA A 172 0.99 -23.94 7.02
C ALA A 172 1.98 -24.75 6.16
N THR A 173 3.25 -24.78 6.54
CA THR A 173 4.31 -25.48 5.79
C THR A 173 4.24 -27.00 5.98
N GLU A 174 4.00 -27.46 7.20
CA GLU A 174 4.08 -28.88 7.57
C GLU A 174 2.76 -29.63 7.35
N VAL A 175 1.62 -28.96 7.50
CA VAL A 175 0.29 -29.59 7.43
C VAL A 175 -0.49 -29.17 6.19
N VAL A 176 -0.60 -27.85 5.93
CA VAL A 176 -1.46 -27.35 4.84
C VAL A 176 -0.82 -27.57 3.47
N MET A 177 0.44 -27.15 3.30
CA MET A 177 1.13 -27.16 2.01
C MET A 177 1.20 -28.56 1.36
N PRO A 178 1.49 -29.67 2.08
CA PRO A 178 1.51 -31.00 1.48
C PRO A 178 0.15 -31.51 1.01
N LEU A 179 -0.95 -31.01 1.60
CA LEU A 179 -2.31 -31.45 1.29
C LEU A 179 -2.99 -30.58 0.21
N ALA A 180 -2.53 -29.34 0.04
CA ALA A 180 -3.19 -28.32 -0.79
C ALA A 180 -3.40 -28.76 -2.26
N GLU A 181 -2.38 -29.34 -2.90
CA GLU A 181 -2.48 -29.80 -4.29
C GLU A 181 -3.56 -30.89 -4.44
N HIS A 182 -3.59 -31.85 -3.52
CA HIS A 182 -4.54 -32.96 -3.58
C HIS A 182 -5.97 -32.46 -3.38
N ILE A 183 -6.19 -31.61 -2.36
CA ILE A 183 -7.49 -30.99 -2.08
C ILE A 183 -8.00 -30.28 -3.34
N HIS A 184 -7.18 -29.43 -3.95
CA HIS A 184 -7.56 -28.68 -5.15
C HIS A 184 -7.82 -29.60 -6.35
N THR A 185 -6.90 -30.52 -6.64
CA THR A 185 -6.99 -31.41 -7.81
C THR A 185 -8.18 -32.36 -7.74
N LYS A 186 -8.67 -32.65 -6.54
CA LYS A 186 -9.76 -33.59 -6.29
C LYS A 186 -11.07 -32.92 -5.88
N ASP A 187 -11.12 -31.59 -5.83
CA ASP A 187 -12.31 -30.81 -5.42
C ASP A 187 -12.86 -31.29 -4.06
N LEU A 188 -11.94 -31.48 -3.10
CA LEU A 188 -12.29 -31.95 -1.75
C LEU A 188 -12.53 -30.78 -0.81
N ASP A 189 -13.33 -31.03 0.23
CA ASP A 189 -13.40 -30.15 1.39
C ASP A 189 -12.07 -30.15 2.15
N ILE A 190 -11.85 -29.09 2.96
CA ILE A 190 -10.70 -29.02 3.85
C ILE A 190 -10.81 -30.15 4.90
N PRO A 191 -9.81 -31.04 5.00
CA PRO A 191 -9.90 -32.22 5.85
C PRO A 191 -9.76 -31.89 7.33
N ASP A 192 -10.26 -32.80 8.18
CA ASP A 192 -10.10 -32.76 9.63
C ASP A 192 -8.64 -32.67 10.09
N ASP A 193 -7.71 -33.19 9.29
CA ASP A 193 -6.27 -33.11 9.55
C ASP A 193 -5.75 -31.66 9.55
N ILE A 194 -6.47 -30.73 8.89
CA ILE A 194 -6.22 -29.29 8.97
C ILE A 194 -7.13 -28.63 10.02
N LEU A 195 -8.42 -29.00 10.05
CA LEU A 195 -9.40 -28.32 10.91
C LEU A 195 -9.18 -28.58 12.40
N LYS A 196 -8.94 -29.82 12.82
CA LYS A 196 -8.76 -30.17 14.25
C LYS A 196 -7.56 -29.45 14.87
N PRO A 197 -6.37 -29.42 14.25
CA PRO A 197 -5.27 -28.63 14.79
C PRO A 197 -5.59 -27.13 14.92
N LEU A 198 -6.31 -26.53 13.97
CA LEU A 198 -6.72 -25.12 14.07
C LEU A 198 -7.70 -24.88 15.23
N VAL A 199 -8.58 -25.83 15.52
CA VAL A 199 -9.44 -25.81 16.72
C VAL A 199 -8.59 -25.85 17.98
N ASP A 200 -7.63 -26.77 18.06
CA ASP A 200 -6.77 -26.94 19.23
C ASP A 200 -5.85 -25.72 19.47
N LEU A 201 -5.43 -25.05 18.39
CA LEU A 201 -4.72 -23.77 18.43
C LEU A 201 -5.62 -22.58 18.83
N GLY A 202 -6.92 -22.80 19.04
CA GLY A 202 -7.87 -21.76 19.43
C GLY A 202 -8.21 -20.78 18.31
N CYS A 203 -7.91 -21.11 17.05
CA CYS A 203 -8.04 -20.18 15.91
C CYS A 203 -9.47 -19.66 15.73
N PHE A 204 -10.46 -20.52 15.98
CA PHE A 204 -11.87 -20.17 15.87
C PHE A 204 -12.39 -19.30 17.02
N GLY A 205 -11.56 -19.03 18.03
CA GLY A 205 -11.87 -18.19 19.18
C GLY A 205 -10.99 -16.95 19.34
N LEU A 206 -10.04 -16.68 18.44
CA LEU A 206 -8.99 -15.65 18.62
C LEU A 206 -9.51 -14.22 18.87
N SER A 207 -10.73 -13.90 18.45
CA SER A 207 -11.35 -12.58 18.68
C SER A 207 -12.66 -12.66 19.46
N ILE A 208 -12.95 -13.80 20.07
CA ILE A 208 -14.10 -13.97 20.95
C ILE A 208 -13.64 -13.57 22.37
N PRO A 209 -14.29 -12.59 23.03
CA PRO A 209 -13.93 -12.20 24.39
C PRO A 209 -14.00 -13.39 25.36
N MET A 210 -13.00 -13.51 26.23
CA MET A 210 -13.09 -14.40 27.39
C MET A 210 -14.19 -13.90 28.32
N GLN A 211 -15.11 -14.78 28.71
CA GLN A 211 -16.12 -14.50 29.74
C GLN A 211 -15.53 -14.64 31.14
#